data_AF-A0A089NLR3-F1
#
_entry.id   AF-A0A089NLR3-F1
#
_cell.length_a   1.000
_cell.length_b   1.000
_cell.length_c   1.000
_cell.angle_alpha   90.00
_cell.angle_beta   90.00
_cell.angle_gamma   90.00
#
_symmetry.space_group_name_H-M   'P 1'
#
loop_
_entity.id
_entity.type
_entity.pdbx_description
1 polymer ?
#
loop_
_entity_poly.entity_id
_entity_poly.type
_entity_poly.pdbx_seq_one_letter_code
_entity_poly.pdbx_strand_id
1 'polypeptide(L)'
;MQSRRAYPSDVSDEEWALVAPYLTLLPETAAQREHNLREVFNGLRYVVRYGVAWRAMPHDLPPWHAVYDQAQRWLRAGCFETLVHDLRAVLRLASGRTEEPFGRGPRQPDAALDAREWGPRRLGRP
;
A
#
# COMPACT_ATOMS: atom_id res chain seq x y z
N MET A 1 23.20 23.00 0.68
CA MET A 1 22.40 21.89 1.23
C MET A 1 22.88 21.69 2.66
N GLN A 2 22.11 22.10 3.67
CA GLN A 2 22.54 21.95 5.06
C GLN A 2 22.57 20.46 5.40
N SER A 3 23.75 19.94 5.72
CA SER A 3 23.94 18.56 6.14
C SER A 3 23.41 18.41 7.57
N ARG A 4 22.09 18.23 7.72
CA ARG A 4 21.51 17.84 9.00
C ARG A 4 21.90 16.40 9.32
N ARG A 5 21.91 16.07 10.61
CA ARG A 5 22.10 14.68 11.04
C ARG A 5 20.91 13.85 10.54
N ALA A 6 21.21 12.71 9.93
CA ALA A 6 20.16 11.80 9.47
C ALA A 6 19.34 11.27 10.66
N TYR A 7 18.02 11.21 10.50
CA TYR A 7 17.14 10.54 11.44
C TYR A 7 17.10 9.04 11.14
N PRO A 8 16.87 8.16 12.13
CA PRO A 8 16.63 6.74 11.86
C PRO A 8 15.43 6.47 10.95
N SER A 9 14.53 7.44 10.79
CA SER A 9 13.38 7.40 9.88
C SER A 9 13.72 7.75 8.43
N ASP A 10 14.90 8.32 8.17
CA ASP A 10 15.25 8.79 6.84
C ASP A 10 15.35 7.63 5.85
N VAL A 11 14.98 7.92 4.61
CA VAL A 11 15.02 6.96 3.52
C VAL A 11 16.47 6.71 3.08
N SER A 12 16.85 5.45 2.92
CA SER A 12 18.12 5.07 2.30
C SER A 12 18.16 5.47 0.82
N ASP A 13 19.35 5.47 0.22
CA ASP A 13 19.50 5.80 -1.21
C ASP A 13 18.78 4.77 -2.10
N GLU A 14 18.84 3.49 -1.73
CA GLU A 14 18.20 2.39 -2.43
C GLU A 14 16.67 2.46 -2.34
N GLU A 15 16.13 2.67 -1.13
CA GLU A 15 14.70 2.88 -0.95
C GLU A 15 14.24 4.14 -1.70
N TRP A 16 15.04 5.21 -1.70
CA TRP A 16 14.72 6.44 -2.41
C TRP A 16 14.65 6.22 -3.91
N ALA A 17 15.60 5.49 -4.49
CA ALA A 17 15.59 5.17 -5.91
C ALA A 17 14.32 4.40 -6.34
N LEU A 18 13.77 3.56 -5.45
CA LEU A 18 12.52 2.85 -5.69
C LEU A 18 11.28 3.75 -5.57
N VAL A 19 11.27 4.64 -4.57
CA VAL A 19 10.08 5.46 -4.25
C VAL A 19 10.00 6.73 -5.11
N ALA A 20 11.13 7.34 -5.45
CA ALA A 20 11.21 8.63 -6.13
C ALA A 20 10.37 8.72 -7.42
N PRO A 21 10.36 7.72 -8.33
CA PRO A 21 9.59 7.79 -9.57
C PRO A 21 8.08 7.98 -9.35
N TYR A 22 7.54 7.44 -8.26
CA TYR A 22 6.13 7.56 -7.91
C TYR A 22 5.79 8.92 -7.29
N LEU A 23 6.76 9.55 -6.61
CA LEU A 23 6.57 10.82 -5.90
C LEU A 23 6.86 12.04 -6.77
N THR A 24 7.56 11.85 -7.89
CA THR A 24 7.86 12.91 -8.87
C THR A 24 6.66 13.27 -9.72
N LEU A 25 5.64 13.88 -9.10
CA LEU A 25 4.44 14.39 -9.80
C LEU A 25 4.71 15.60 -10.70
N LEU A 26 5.84 16.28 -10.50
CA LEU A 26 6.28 17.45 -11.25
C LEU A 26 7.76 17.29 -11.64
N PRO A 27 8.22 17.96 -12.71
CA PRO A 27 9.65 18.05 -13.03
C PRO A 27 10.45 18.69 -11.89
N GLU A 28 11.74 18.36 -11.78
CA GLU A 28 12.64 18.94 -10.77
C GLU A 28 12.85 20.46 -10.93
N THR A 29 12.73 20.95 -12.17
CA THR A 29 12.84 22.37 -12.53
C THR A 29 11.56 23.17 -12.27
N ALA A 30 10.49 22.55 -11.78
CA ALA A 30 9.24 23.24 -11.52
C ALA A 30 9.43 24.27 -10.39
N ALA A 31 9.09 25.53 -10.67
CA ALA A 31 9.21 26.63 -9.71
C ALA A 31 8.42 26.39 -8.39
N GLN A 32 7.43 25.50 -8.41
CA GLN A 32 6.70 25.09 -7.22
C GLN A 32 7.48 24.16 -6.26
N ARG A 33 8.68 23.68 -6.62
CA ARG A 33 9.54 22.86 -5.75
C ARG A 33 10.50 23.73 -4.94
N GLU A 34 10.00 24.27 -3.83
CA GLU A 34 10.81 25.04 -2.88
C GLU A 34 11.73 24.15 -2.01
N HIS A 35 11.31 22.91 -1.75
CA HIS A 35 12.05 21.98 -0.90
C HIS A 35 12.46 20.72 -1.66
N ASN A 36 13.62 20.17 -1.28
CA ASN A 36 14.09 18.89 -1.82
C ASN A 36 13.05 17.79 -1.53
N LEU A 37 12.61 17.08 -2.56
CA LEU A 37 11.53 16.09 -2.46
C LEU A 37 11.86 14.95 -1.50
N ARG A 38 13.14 14.55 -1.42
CA ARG A 38 13.61 13.52 -0.48
C ARG A 38 13.48 13.99 0.96
N GLU A 39 13.83 15.23 1.23
CA GLU A 39 13.70 15.81 2.58
C GLU A 39 12.23 15.97 2.99
N VAL A 40 11.37 16.32 2.04
CA VAL A 40 9.91 16.32 2.26
C VAL A 40 9.42 14.91 2.61
N PHE A 41 9.88 13.90 1.87
CA PHE A 41 9.54 12.50 2.15
C PHE A 41 10.11 12.01 3.49
N ASN A 42 11.32 12.42 3.86
CA ASN A 42 11.91 12.16 5.18
C ASN A 42 11.06 12.75 6.30
N GLY A 43 10.56 13.98 6.13
CA GLY A 43 9.62 14.62 7.06
C GLY A 43 8.32 13.82 7.22
N LEU A 44 7.75 13.35 6.11
CA LEU A 44 6.56 12.48 6.16
C LEU A 44 6.86 11.16 6.89
N ARG A 45 7.98 10.49 6.57
CA ARG A 45 8.39 9.26 7.25
C ARG A 45 8.60 9.46 8.75
N TYR A 46 9.17 10.61 9.15
CA TYR A 46 9.34 10.95 10.57
C TYR A 46 7.99 11.01 11.28
N VAL A 47 7.02 11.75 10.74
CA VAL A 47 5.67 11.88 11.32
C VAL A 47 4.97 10.52 11.41
N VAL A 48 5.01 9.73 10.34
CA VAL A 48 4.37 8.40 10.30
C VAL A 48 5.03 7.42 11.27
N ARG A 49 6.36 7.42 11.37
CA ARG A 49 7.10 6.48 12.22
C ARG A 49 6.92 6.76 13.71
N TYR A 50 6.93 8.04 14.11
CA TYR A 50 6.90 8.43 15.52
C TYR A 50 5.52 8.90 16.00
N GLY A 51 4.54 9.05 15.10
CA GLY A 51 3.17 9.45 15.45
C GLY A 51 3.08 10.86 16.04
N VAL A 52 4.01 11.75 15.71
CA VAL A 52 4.07 13.10 16.27
C VAL A 52 3.04 14.02 15.61
N ALA A 53 2.58 15.02 16.36
CA ALA A 53 1.79 16.11 15.76
C ALA A 53 2.63 16.86 14.71
N TRP A 54 2.03 17.22 13.58
CA TRP A 54 2.71 17.93 12.49
C TRP A 54 3.48 19.18 12.95
N ARG A 55 2.89 19.96 13.87
CA ARG A 55 3.49 21.20 14.38
C ARG A 55 4.68 20.95 15.33
N ALA A 56 4.87 19.72 15.79
CA ALA A 56 5.98 19.29 16.64
C ALA A 56 7.13 18.65 15.83
N MET A 57 7.06 18.70 14.50
CA MET A 57 8.12 18.19 13.64
C MET A 57 9.41 19.00 13.83
N PRO A 58 10.59 18.35 13.76
CA PRO A 58 11.88 19.04 13.90
C PRO A 58 12.08 20.19 12.90
N HIS A 59 12.79 21.23 13.34
CA HIS A 59 13.04 22.44 12.54
C HIS A 59 14.11 22.27 11.45
N ASP A 60 14.90 21.20 11.50
CA ASP A 60 15.93 20.89 10.50
C ASP A 60 15.36 20.17 9.27
N LEU A 61 14.14 19.65 9.36
CA LEU A 61 13.36 19.16 8.22
C LEU A 61 12.59 20.32 7.56
N PRO A 62 12.11 20.15 6.30
CA PRO A 62 11.27 21.15 5.66
C PRO A 62 10.06 21.51 6.53
N PRO A 63 9.55 22.75 6.48
CA PRO A 63 8.43 23.17 7.32
C PRO A 63 7.23 22.22 7.24
N TRP A 64 6.58 21.98 8.38
CA TRP A 64 5.50 20.99 8.49
C TRP A 64 4.35 21.19 7.49
N HIS A 65 4.03 22.44 7.13
CA HIS A 65 2.97 22.74 6.17
C HIS A 65 3.34 22.29 4.75
N ALA A 66 4.61 22.48 4.35
CA ALA A 66 5.10 22.03 3.04
C ALA A 66 5.10 20.50 2.96
N VAL A 67 5.51 19.83 4.04
CA VAL A 67 5.45 18.36 4.14
C VAL A 67 4.01 17.86 4.09
N TYR A 68 3.12 18.48 4.85
CA TYR A 68 1.71 18.12 4.88
C TYR A 68 1.04 18.28 3.52
N ASP A 69 1.19 19.45 2.89
CA ASP A 69 0.57 19.75 1.60
C ASP A 69 1.06 18.81 0.51
N GLN A 70 2.36 18.53 0.47
CA GLN A 70 2.92 17.60 -0.50
C GLN A 70 2.49 16.16 -0.23
N ALA A 71 2.43 15.73 1.03
CA ALA A 71 1.92 14.41 1.40
C ALA A 71 0.46 14.24 0.96
N GLN A 72 -0.37 15.26 1.16
CA GLN A 72 -1.75 15.27 0.68
C GLN A 72 -1.85 15.19 -0.85
N ARG A 73 -0.94 15.82 -1.59
CA ARG A 73 -0.87 15.70 -3.07
C ARG A 73 -0.53 14.27 -3.49
N TRP A 74 0.46 13.63 -2.85
CA TRP A 74 0.81 12.24 -3.14
C TRP A 74 -0.33 11.26 -2.84
N LEU A 75 -1.02 11.45 -1.71
CA LEU A 75 -2.18 10.63 -1.34
C LEU A 75 -3.33 10.80 -2.35
N ARG A 76 -3.66 12.04 -2.73
CA ARG A 76 -4.69 12.31 -3.74
C ARG A 76 -4.34 11.74 -5.11
N ALA A 77 -3.06 11.69 -5.45
CA ALA A 77 -2.57 11.13 -6.72
C ALA A 77 -2.46 9.59 -6.70
N GLY A 78 -2.71 8.93 -5.57
CA GLY A 78 -2.61 7.47 -5.46
C GLY A 78 -1.17 6.94 -5.56
N CYS A 79 -0.16 7.77 -5.24
CA CYS A 79 1.25 7.41 -5.42
C CYS A 79 1.64 6.16 -4.62
N PHE A 80 1.17 6.06 -3.37
CA PHE A 80 1.55 4.97 -2.46
C PHE A 80 0.84 3.67 -2.82
N GLU A 81 -0.42 3.75 -3.24
CA GLU A 81 -1.21 2.63 -3.73
C GLU A 81 -0.56 2.01 -4.96
N THR A 82 -0.14 2.85 -5.91
CA THR A 82 0.57 2.42 -7.12
C THR A 82 1.90 1.76 -6.77
N LEU A 83 2.71 2.41 -5.91
CA LEU A 83 3.99 1.86 -5.46
C LEU A 83 3.84 0.48 -4.80
N VAL A 84 2.87 0.34 -3.89
CA VAL A 84 2.63 -0.92 -3.19
C VAL A 84 2.10 -1.99 -4.16
N HIS A 85 1.26 -1.62 -5.12
CA HIS A 85 0.77 -2.54 -6.14
C HIS A 85 1.94 -3.12 -6.96
N ASP A 86 2.80 -2.26 -7.49
CA ASP A 86 3.94 -2.65 -8.33
C ASP A 86 4.97 -3.48 -7.55
N LEU A 87 5.30 -3.06 -6.31
CA LEU A 87 6.22 -3.82 -5.46
C LEU A 87 5.67 -5.22 -5.18
N ARG A 88 4.37 -5.34 -4.90
CA ARG A 88 3.75 -6.66 -4.72
C ARG A 88 3.78 -7.49 -6.00
N ALA A 89 3.59 -6.89 -7.17
CA ALA A 89 3.69 -7.59 -8.46
C ALA A 89 5.11 -8.13 -8.69
N VAL A 90 6.14 -7.31 -8.46
CA VAL A 90 7.55 -7.72 -8.55
C VAL A 90 7.86 -8.86 -7.57
N LEU A 91 7.41 -8.76 -6.32
CA LEU A 91 7.62 -9.82 -5.32
C LEU A 91 6.90 -11.13 -5.70
N ARG A 92 5.71 -11.06 -6.32
CA ARG A 92 5.00 -12.26 -6.80
C ARG A 92 5.77 -12.96 -7.92
N LEU A 93 6.27 -12.20 -8.90
CA LEU A 93 7.11 -12.71 -9.98
C LEU A 93 8.40 -13.34 -9.43
N ALA A 94 9.07 -12.66 -8.51
CA ALA A 94 10.29 -13.16 -7.87
C ALA A 94 10.04 -14.42 -7.01
N SER A 95 8.83 -14.58 -6.46
CA SER A 95 8.45 -15.75 -5.66
C SER A 95 8.02 -16.96 -6.51
N GLY A 96 7.99 -16.87 -7.84
CA GLY A 96 7.50 -17.93 -8.72
C GLY A 96 6.01 -18.26 -8.54
N ARG A 97 5.24 -17.38 -7.87
CA ARG A 97 3.81 -17.57 -7.67
C ARG A 97 3.05 -16.90 -8.81
N THR A 98 2.78 -17.69 -9.85
CA THR A 98 1.81 -17.36 -10.89
C THR A 98 0.45 -17.15 -10.25
N GLU A 99 -0.20 -16.05 -10.60
CA GLU A 99 -1.60 -15.79 -10.32
C GLU A 99 -2.42 -16.93 -10.94
N GLU A 100 -2.87 -17.87 -10.12
CA GLU A 100 -4.14 -18.51 -10.42
C GLU A 100 -5.16 -17.98 -9.42
N PRO A 101 -6.03 -17.04 -9.83
CA PRO A 101 -7.39 -17.07 -9.36
C PRO A 101 -8.12 -18.21 -10.12
N PHE A 102 -7.58 -19.42 -10.11
CA PHE A 102 -8.37 -20.58 -10.51
C PHE A 102 -9.31 -20.87 -9.36
N GLY A 103 -10.55 -20.44 -9.58
CA GLY A 103 -11.72 -21.22 -9.22
C GLY A 103 -11.81 -21.58 -7.74
N ARG A 104 -12.64 -20.83 -7.02
CA ARG A 104 -13.67 -21.50 -6.24
C ARG A 104 -14.40 -22.46 -7.20
N GLY A 105 -13.93 -23.71 -7.31
CA GLY A 105 -14.61 -24.75 -8.06
C GLY A 105 -16.06 -24.86 -7.57
N PRO A 106 -17.00 -25.28 -8.43
CA PRO A 106 -18.39 -25.40 -8.01
C PRO A 106 -18.44 -26.31 -6.78
N ARG A 107 -19.05 -25.81 -5.70
CA ARG A 107 -19.37 -26.59 -4.51
C ARG A 107 -20.14 -27.82 -4.98
N GLN A 108 -19.56 -29.01 -4.89
CA GLN A 108 -20.32 -30.24 -5.09
C GLN A 108 -21.50 -30.23 -4.11
N PRO A 109 -22.74 -30.48 -4.55
CA PRO A 109 -23.79 -30.81 -3.62
C PRO A 109 -23.41 -32.11 -2.92
N ASP A 110 -23.56 -32.13 -1.60
CA ASP A 110 -23.30 -33.28 -0.74
C ASP A 110 -24.20 -34.44 -1.18
N ALA A 111 -23.65 -35.36 -1.96
CA ALA A 111 -24.33 -36.55 -2.44
C ALA A 111 -24.25 -37.64 -1.37
N ALA A 112 -25.02 -37.46 -0.29
CA ALA A 112 -25.25 -38.50 0.70
C ALA A 112 -26.58 -38.29 1.43
N LEU A 113 -27.70 -38.40 0.71
CA LEU A 113 -28.94 -38.92 1.30
C LEU A 113 -29.46 -40.04 0.40
N ASP A 114 -29.23 -41.24 0.89
CA ASP A 114 -29.61 -42.53 0.33
C ASP A 114 -31.14 -42.61 0.17
N ALA A 115 -31.63 -42.48 -1.06
CA ALA A 115 -33.05 -42.61 -1.39
C ALA A 115 -33.55 -44.08 -1.38
N ARG A 116 -32.92 -44.95 -0.60
CA ARG A 116 -33.32 -46.36 -0.40
C ARG A 116 -33.99 -46.63 0.94
N GLU A 117 -34.13 -45.61 1.80
CA GLU A 117 -34.70 -45.79 3.15
C GLU A 117 -36.24 -45.67 3.22
N TRP A 118 -36.93 -45.35 2.13
CA TRP A 118 -38.40 -45.29 2.11
C TRP A 118 -39.02 -46.37 1.21
N GLY A 119 -39.06 -47.60 1.75
CA GLY A 119 -39.93 -48.67 1.28
C GLY A 119 -41.43 -48.40 1.57
N PRO A 120 -42.36 -49.17 0.98
CA PRO A 120 -43.75 -48.80 0.84
C PRO A 120 -44.54 -49.02 2.14
N ARG A 121 -45.04 -47.95 2.77
CA ARG A 121 -46.11 -48.08 3.76
C ARG A 121 -47.47 -48.03 3.07
N ARG A 122 -48.01 -49.21 2.78
CA ARG A 122 -49.46 -49.42 2.74
C ARG A 122 -50.05 -49.11 4.11
N LEU A 123 -51.27 -48.56 4.10
CA LEU A 123 -52.34 -48.51 5.13
C LEU A 123 -53.00 -47.13 4.97
N GLY A 124 -54.28 -46.93 4.67
CA GLY A 124 -55.47 -47.75 4.56
C GLY A 124 -56.64 -46.76 4.46
N ARG A 125 -57.66 -47.09 3.65
CA ARG A 125 -58.96 -46.39 3.57
C ARG A 125 -59.68 -46.38 4.94
N PRO A 126 -60.65 -45.48 5.20
CA PRO A 126 -62.00 -45.55 4.59
C PRO A 126 -62.25 -44.53 3.48
#